data_AF-A0A0P0NGX2-F1
#
_entry.id   AF-A0A0P0NGX2-F1
#
_cell.length_a   1.000
_cell.length_b   1.000
_cell.length_c   1.000
_cell.angle_alpha   90.00
_cell.angle_beta   90.00
_cell.angle_gamma   90.00
#
_symmetry.space_group_name_H-M   'P 1'
#
loop_
_entity.id
_entity.type
_entity.pdbx_description
1 polymer ?
#
loop_
_entity_poly.entity_id
_entity_poly.type
_entity_poly.pdbx_seq_one_letter_code
_entity_poly.pdbx_strand_id
1 'polypeptide(L)'
;MGYVLNGKSIIRTIGKSNKPLSPARMINCNRITIVNKFLKPIHQFIKLGFQLKVVNSDRNYYNKAVSYHKKHAITGEAYIGRMVPKFQIVFMWAA
;
A
#
# COMPACT_ATOMS: atom_id res chain seq x y z
N MET A 1 -14.94 16.11 6.52
CA MET A 1 -15.95 15.55 5.59
C MET A 1 -16.20 14.10 5.95
N GLY A 2 -17.46 13.74 6.24
CA GLY A 2 -17.84 12.38 6.63
C GLY A 2 -18.68 11.69 5.55
N TYR A 3 -18.57 10.36 5.47
CA TYR A 3 -19.39 9.52 4.58
C TYR A 3 -19.50 8.11 5.15
N VAL A 4 -20.49 7.35 4.69
CA VAL A 4 -20.69 5.95 5.08
C VAL A 4 -19.91 5.03 4.15
N LEU A 5 -19.07 4.16 4.71
CA LEU A 5 -18.36 3.10 3.99
C LEU A 5 -18.70 1.76 4.63
N ASN A 6 -19.24 0.83 3.84
CA ASN A 6 -19.62 -0.50 4.31
C ASN A 6 -20.50 -0.46 5.59
N GLY A 7 -21.45 0.48 5.63
CA GLY A 7 -22.33 0.69 6.79
C GLY A 7 -21.69 1.40 7.99
N LYS A 8 -20.40 1.74 7.94
CA LYS A 8 -19.69 2.45 9.01
C LYS A 8 -19.58 3.95 8.70
N SER A 9 -19.89 4.79 9.68
CA SER A 9 -19.70 6.24 9.57
C SER A 9 -18.21 6.57 9.68
N ILE A 10 -17.63 7.11 8.60
CA ILE A 10 -16.22 7.49 8.54
C ILE A 10 -16.13 9.01 8.48
N ILE A 11 -15.34 9.59 9.38
CA ILE A 11 -14.96 11.01 9.34
C ILE A 11 -13.51 11.11 8.89
N ARG A 12 -13.27 11.84 7.79
CA ARG A 12 -11.90 12.15 7.34
C ARG A 12 -11.51 13.55 7.78
N THR A 13 -10.35 13.64 8.44
CA THR A 13 -9.66 14.90 8.72
C THR A 13 -8.52 15.06 7.72
N ILE A 14 -8.59 16.10 6.88
CA ILE A 14 -7.48 16.46 5.99
C ILE A 14 -6.51 17.33 6.79
N GLY A 15 -5.54 16.69 7.43
CA GLY A 15 -4.45 17.40 8.12
C GLY A 15 -3.27 17.64 7.17
N LYS A 16 -2.88 18.90 6.96
CA LYS A 16 -1.55 19.22 6.44
C LYS A 16 -0.58 19.29 7.62
N SER A 17 0.52 18.56 7.55
CA SER A 17 1.56 18.60 8.57
C SER A 17 2.77 19.34 8.02
N ASN A 18 3.18 20.43 8.69
CA ASN A 18 4.39 21.17 8.35
C ASN A 18 5.63 20.61 9.06
N LYS A 19 5.47 19.53 9.84
CA LYS A 19 6.59 18.89 10.53
C LYS A 19 7.47 18.16 9.50
N PRO A 20 8.79 18.27 9.59
CA PRO A 20 9.68 17.50 8.73
C PRO A 20 9.39 16.00 8.90
N LEU A 21 9.45 15.24 7.81
CA LEU A 21 9.29 13.79 7.90
C LEU A 21 10.48 13.21 8.65
N SER A 22 10.21 12.41 9.68
CA SER A 22 11.26 11.61 10.29
C SER A 22 11.86 10.66 9.25
N PRO A 23 13.15 10.27 9.38
CA PRO A 23 13.79 9.36 8.43
C PRO A 23 12.99 8.07 8.21
N ALA A 24 12.50 7.46 9.30
CA ALA A 24 11.65 6.26 9.22
C ALA A 24 10.33 6.51 8.46
N ARG A 25 9.70 7.67 8.65
CA ARG A 25 8.46 8.03 7.94
C ARG A 25 8.73 8.27 6.46
N MET A 26 9.84 8.93 6.12
CA MET A 26 10.27 9.15 4.74
C MET A 26 10.48 7.81 4.01
N ILE A 27 11.18 6.86 4.63
CA ILE A 27 11.38 5.52 4.08
C ILE A 27 10.03 4.83 3.84
N ASN A 28 9.12 4.90 4.81
CA ASN A 28 7.80 4.31 4.67
C ASN A 28 6.98 4.93 3.53
N CYS A 29 7.01 6.26 3.38
CA CYS A 29 6.37 6.96 2.28
C CYS A 29 6.95 6.54 0.93
N ASN A 30 8.28 6.47 0.80
CA ASN A 30 8.95 6.04 -0.43
C ASN A 30 8.56 4.60 -0.81
N ARG A 31 8.53 3.69 0.17
CA ARG A 31 8.08 2.30 -0.04
C ARG A 31 6.66 2.25 -0.60
N ILE A 32 5.74 3.03 -0.01
CA ILE A 32 4.34 3.09 -0.47
C ILE A 32 4.26 3.65 -1.90
N THR A 33 5.00 4.73 -2.20
CA THR A 33 5.02 5.33 -3.54
C THR A 33 5.49 4.34 -4.60
N ILE A 34 6.55 3.60 -4.32
CA ILE A 34 7.11 2.60 -5.23
C ILE A 34 6.13 1.44 -5.46
N VAL A 35 5.54 0.88 -4.39
CA VAL A 35 4.54 -0.20 -4.51
C VAL A 35 3.34 0.29 -5.32
N ASN A 36 2.83 1.49 -5.05
CA ASN A 36 1.70 2.02 -5.79
C ASN A 36 2.02 2.23 -7.28
N LYS A 37 3.22 2.73 -7.60
CA LYS A 37 3.67 2.88 -8.99
C LYS A 37 3.74 1.53 -9.71
N PHE A 38 4.18 0.48 -9.00
CA PHE A 38 4.26 -0.88 -9.52
C PHE A 38 2.88 -1.54 -9.70
N LEU A 39 1.99 -1.42 -8.71
CA LEU A 39 0.68 -2.08 -8.74
C LEU A 39 -0.33 -1.40 -9.67
N LYS A 40 -0.22 -0.08 -9.87
CA LYS A 40 -1.17 0.70 -10.68
C LYS A 40 -1.38 0.15 -12.12
N PRO A 41 -0.34 -0.16 -12.92
CA PRO A 41 -0.54 -0.69 -14.27
C PRO A 41 -1.20 -2.09 -14.29
N ILE A 42 -1.04 -2.88 -13.23
CA ILE A 42 -1.57 -4.26 -13.12
C ILE A 42 -2.81 -4.35 -12.23
N HIS A 43 -3.51 -3.22 -12.03
CA HIS A 43 -4.63 -3.11 -11.09
C HIS A 43 -5.72 -4.18 -11.30
N GLN A 44 -6.02 -4.53 -12.55
CA GLN A 44 -7.03 -5.56 -12.87
C GLN A 44 -6.63 -6.94 -12.34
N PHE A 45 -5.37 -7.34 -12.49
CA PHE A 45 -4.85 -8.60 -11.95
C PHE A 45 -4.86 -8.59 -10.43
N ILE A 46 -4.52 -7.45 -9.82
CA ILE A 46 -4.58 -7.29 -8.35
C ILE A 46 -6.00 -7.41 -7.84
N LYS A 47 -6.99 -6.86 -8.54
CA LYS A 47 -8.40 -7.04 -8.20
C LYS A 47 -8.75 -8.52 -8.19
N LEU A 48 -8.46 -9.25 -9.27
CA LEU A 48 -8.77 -10.69 -9.35
C LEU A 48 -8.09 -11.50 -8.23
N GLY A 49 -6.81 -11.26 -7.96
CA GLY A 49 -6.05 -12.03 -6.97
C GLY A 49 -6.35 -11.69 -5.50
N PHE A 50 -6.82 -10.48 -5.20
CA PHE A 50 -7.05 -10.02 -3.83
C PHE A 50 -8.52 -9.81 -3.46
N GLN A 51 -9.45 -9.88 -4.41
CA GLN A 51 -10.88 -9.67 -4.15
C GLN A 51 -11.46 -10.71 -3.18
N LEU A 52 -11.06 -11.97 -3.30
CA LEU A 52 -11.52 -13.02 -2.37
C LEU A 52 -10.94 -12.84 -0.95
N LYS A 53 -9.73 -12.27 -0.82
CA LYS A 53 -9.07 -12.04 0.48
C LYS A 53 -9.64 -10.87 1.29
N VAL A 54 -10.59 -10.13 0.72
CA VAL A 54 -11.25 -8.99 1.37
C VAL A 54 -12.72 -9.21 1.63
N VAL A 55 -13.25 -10.39 1.27
CA VAL A 55 -14.58 -10.80 1.69
C VAL A 55 -14.63 -10.78 3.23
N ASN A 56 -15.66 -10.14 3.79
CA ASN A 56 -15.81 -9.91 5.23
C ASN A 56 -14.74 -9.03 5.89
N SER A 57 -14.01 -8.21 5.12
CA SER A 57 -13.05 -7.23 5.65
C SER A 57 -13.49 -5.80 5.38
N ASP A 58 -13.12 -4.88 6.26
CA ASP A 58 -13.29 -3.44 6.04
C ASP A 58 -12.29 -2.85 5.02
N ARG A 59 -11.33 -3.66 4.55
CA ARG A 59 -10.28 -3.23 3.62
C ARG A 59 -10.66 -3.60 2.19
N ASN A 60 -10.29 -2.76 1.22
CA ASN A 60 -10.42 -3.11 -0.18
C ASN A 60 -9.26 -4.00 -0.67
N TYR A 61 -9.44 -4.66 -1.82
CA TYR A 61 -8.44 -5.57 -2.42
C TYR A 61 -7.09 -4.89 -2.63
N TYR A 62 -7.12 -3.61 -3.03
CA TYR A 62 -5.92 -2.83 -3.33
C TYR A 62 -5.10 -2.54 -2.06
N ASN A 63 -5.75 -2.22 -0.94
CA ASN A 63 -5.11 -2.00 0.35
C ASN A 63 -4.42 -3.29 0.85
N LYS A 64 -5.06 -4.45 0.64
CA LYS A 64 -4.44 -5.75 0.96
C LYS A 64 -3.23 -6.02 0.07
N ALA A 65 -3.34 -5.75 -1.22
CA ALA A 65 -2.23 -5.92 -2.14
C ALA A 65 -1.04 -5.01 -1.79
N VAL A 66 -1.28 -3.72 -1.55
CA VAL A 66 -0.24 -2.76 -1.13
C VAL A 66 0.41 -3.22 0.17
N SER A 67 -0.39 -3.63 1.16
CA SER A 67 0.14 -4.11 2.45
C SER A 67 1.02 -5.35 2.30
N TYR A 68 0.65 -6.29 1.43
CA TYR A 68 1.43 -7.49 1.17
C TYR A 68 2.75 -7.16 0.47
N HIS A 69 2.69 -6.44 -0.65
CA HIS A 69 3.87 -6.10 -1.45
C HIS A 69 4.82 -5.16 -0.70
N LYS A 70 4.31 -4.22 0.10
CA LYS A 70 5.16 -3.39 0.95
C LYS A 70 5.99 -4.22 1.94
N LYS A 71 5.44 -5.33 2.45
CA LYS A 71 6.11 -6.21 3.41
C LYS A 71 7.08 -7.19 2.73
N HIS A 72 6.74 -7.67 1.53
CA HIS A 72 7.44 -8.79 0.89
C HIS A 72 8.21 -8.44 -0.38
N ALA A 73 7.73 -7.49 -1.19
CA ALA A 73 8.31 -7.19 -2.51
C ALA A 73 9.49 -6.21 -2.44
N ILE A 74 9.60 -5.45 -1.35
CA ILE A 74 10.68 -4.49 -1.16
C ILE A 74 11.73 -5.09 -0.22
N THR A 75 12.83 -5.54 -0.80
CA THR A 75 14.04 -5.94 -0.06
C THR A 75 15.16 -4.98 -0.42
N GLY A 76 15.30 -3.91 0.37
CA GLY A 76 16.32 -2.90 0.10
C GLY A 76 16.59 -2.01 1.31
N GLU A 77 17.87 -1.73 1.52
CA GLU A 77 18.32 -0.72 2.48
C GLU A 77 18.02 0.66 1.91
N ALA A 78 17.40 1.49 2.74
CA ALA A 78 17.13 2.87 2.37
C ALA A 78 18.38 3.69 2.60
N TYR A 79 19.21 3.84 1.56
CA TYR A 79 20.23 4.87 1.58
C TYR A 79 19.55 6.24 1.46
N ILE A 80 19.98 7.14 2.32
CA ILE A 80 19.51 8.52 2.48
C ILE A 80 19.25 9.13 1.09
N GLY A 81 17.96 9.38 0.78
CA GLY A 81 17.52 10.07 -0.44
C GLY A 81 17.31 9.24 -1.70
N ARG A 82 17.80 8.00 -1.80
CA ARG A 82 17.53 7.11 -2.95
C ARG A 82 17.24 5.69 -2.49
N MET A 83 15.98 5.30 -2.62
CA MET A 83 15.60 3.90 -2.48
C MET A 83 15.89 3.19 -3.81
N VAL A 84 16.77 2.20 -3.81
CA VAL A 84 16.96 1.28 -4.94
C VAL A 84 16.02 0.10 -4.70
N PRO A 85 14.82 0.06 -5.30
CA PRO A 85 13.90 -1.03 -5.05
C PRO A 85 14.42 -2.29 -5.73
N LYS A 86 14.94 -3.24 -4.95
CA LYS A 86 15.02 -4.62 -5.41
C LYS A 86 13.60 -5.19 -5.29
N PHE A 87 12.92 -5.27 -6.43
CA PHE A 87 11.63 -5.93 -6.49
C PHE A 87 11.87 -7.43 -6.56
N GLN A 88 11.45 -8.14 -5.52
CA GLN A 88 11.26 -9.57 -5.64
C GLN A 88 9.88 -9.80 -6.25
N ILE A 89 9.83 -10.52 -7.37
CA ILE A 89 8.56 -10.94 -7.96
C ILE A 89 7.96 -11.99 -7.03
N VAL A 90 7.05 -11.57 -6.16
CA VAL A 90 6.30 -12.48 -5.28
C VAL A 90 4.98 -12.77 -5.96
N PHE A 91 4.95 -13.82 -6.77
CA PHE A 91 3.69 -14.37 -7.26
C PHE A 91 2.99 -15.08 -6.11
N MET A 92 1.92 -14.47 -5.62
CA MET A 92 1.02 -15.12 -4.68
C MET A 92 0.06 -15.98 -5.50
N TRP A 93 0.47 -17.20 -5.86
CA TRP A 93 -0.49 -18.23 -6.25
C TRP A 93 -1.25 -18.64 -4.99
N ALA A 94 -2.57 -18.56 -5.04
CA ALA A 94 -3.43 -18.83 -3.91
C ALA A 94 -3.31 -20.30 -3.48
N ALA A 95 -3.09 -20.51 -2.19
CA ALA A 95 -3.66 -21.62 -1.44
C ALA A 95 -4.64 -21.00 -0.43
#